data_AF-A0A6A8LT13-F1
#
_entry.id   AF-A0A6A8LT13-F1
#
_cell.length_a   1.000
_cell.length_b   1.000
_cell.length_c   1.000
_cell.angle_alpha   90.00
_cell.angle_beta   90.00
_cell.angle_gamma   90.00
#
_symmetry.space_group_name_H-M   'P 1'
#
loop_
_entity.id
_entity.type
_entity.pdbx_description
1 polymer ?
#
loop_
_entity_poly.entity_id
_entity_poly.type
_entity_poly.pdbx_seq_one_letter_code
_entity_poly.pdbx_strand_id
1 'polypeptide(L)'
;SDFFDFSIYVDAEESLIEEWYLERFETLLDTAFKDPTNYYYPYAIGDRKQAIKMAKNIWKTINLKNLREFILPTRNRADLIMHKTNNHVVNELFLRKY
;
A
#
# COMPACT_ATOMS: atom_id res chain seq x y z
N SER A 1 1.85 -21.00 -12.07
CA SER A 1 1.20 -19.72 -12.41
C SER A 1 0.75 -19.88 -13.83
N ASP A 2 -0.37 -20.58 -14.00
CA ASP A 2 -0.58 -21.34 -15.24
C ASP A 2 -1.47 -20.57 -16.23
N PHE A 3 -1.76 -19.30 -15.93
CA PHE A 3 -2.69 -18.44 -16.68
C PHE A 3 -2.21 -16.99 -16.89
N PHE A 4 -0.97 -16.66 -16.52
CA PHE A 4 -0.42 -15.31 -16.75
C PHE A 4 0.74 -15.40 -17.74
N ASP A 5 0.67 -14.63 -18.83
CA ASP A 5 1.74 -14.53 -19.84
C ASP A 5 2.92 -13.68 -19.35
N PHE A 6 2.65 -12.72 -18.47
CA PHE A 6 3.65 -11.84 -17.87
C PHE A 6 3.13 -11.28 -16.54
N SER A 7 4.02 -11.13 -15.55
CA SER A 7 3.69 -10.70 -14.21
C SER A 7 4.67 -9.64 -13.71
N ILE A 8 4.13 -8.61 -13.05
CA ILE A 8 4.91 -7.49 -12.52
C ILE A 8 4.71 -7.44 -11.01
N TYR A 9 5.81 -7.37 -10.26
CA TYR A 9 5.81 -7.07 -8.83
C TYR A 9 6.30 -5.64 -8.61
N VAL A 10 5.50 -4.82 -7.94
CA VAL A 10 5.89 -3.46 -7.54
C VAL A 10 6.43 -3.51 -6.13
N ASP A 11 7.72 -3.21 -5.98
CA ASP A 11 8.49 -3.30 -4.74
C ASP A 11 8.81 -1.90 -4.21
N ALA A 12 8.96 -1.78 -2.89
CA ALA A 12 9.45 -0.59 -2.20
C ALA A 12 9.83 -0.96 -0.76
N GLU A 13 10.62 -0.12 -0.11
CA GLU A 13 10.88 -0.22 1.33
C GLU A 13 9.59 -0.17 2.15
N GLU A 14 9.44 -1.02 3.17
CA GLU A 14 8.21 -1.14 3.96
C GLU A 14 7.80 0.19 4.61
N SER A 15 8.77 1.02 5.01
CA SER A 15 8.55 2.35 5.58
C SER A 15 7.91 3.31 4.58
N LEU A 16 8.29 3.23 3.31
CA LEU A 16 7.69 4.05 2.24
C LEU A 16 6.27 3.58 1.94
N ILE A 17 6.03 2.26 1.94
CA ILE A 17 4.68 1.72 1.75
C ILE A 17 3.77 2.13 2.91
N GLU A 18 4.28 2.14 4.15
CA GLU A 18 3.55 2.67 5.32
C GLU A 18 3.19 4.14 5.14
N GLU A 19 4.17 4.97 4.75
CA GLU A 19 3.97 6.40 4.49
C GLU A 19 2.88 6.63 3.45
N TRP A 20 2.99 5.99 2.28
CA TRP A 20 1.99 6.12 1.21
C TRP A 20 0.61 5.62 1.61
N TYR A 21 0.54 4.57 2.43
CA TYR A 21 -0.72 4.07 2.97
C TYR A 21 -1.40 5.13 3.85
N LEU A 22 -0.64 5.81 4.71
CA LEU A 22 -1.15 6.85 5.60
C LEU A 22 -1.53 8.12 4.84
N GLU A 23 -0.69 8.58 3.91
CA GLU A 23 -0.99 9.73 3.03
C GLU A 23 -2.27 9.51 2.23
N ARG A 24 -2.44 8.31 1.66
CA ARG A 24 -3.68 7.93 0.97
C ARG A 24 -4.86 7.94 1.92
N PHE A 25 -4.72 7.39 3.12
CA PHE A 25 -5.79 7.39 4.11
C PHE A 25 -6.23 8.81 4.47
N GLU A 26 -5.29 9.72 4.72
CA GLU A 26 -5.58 11.13 4.98
C GLU A 26 -6.28 11.82 3.81
N THR A 27 -5.82 11.58 2.59
CA THR A 27 -6.43 12.12 1.36
C THR A 27 -7.88 11.65 1.19
N LEU A 28 -8.18 10.40 1.57
CA LEU A 28 -9.55 9.88 1.56
C LEU A 28 -10.44 10.60 2.60
N LEU A 29 -9.90 10.91 3.78
CA LEU A 29 -10.64 11.67 4.81
C LEU A 29 -10.95 13.10 4.35
N ASP A 30 -10.06 13.74 3.59
CA ASP A 30 -10.23 15.11 3.09
C ASP A 30 -11.45 15.29 2.19
N THR A 31 -11.98 14.21 1.62
CA THR A 31 -13.15 14.26 0.74
C THR A 31 -14.38 13.59 1.34
N ALA A 32 -14.19 12.61 2.22
CA ALA A 32 -15.28 11.80 2.76
C ALA A 32 -16.29 12.58 3.63
N PHE A 33 -15.90 13.69 4.26
CA PHE A 33 -16.83 14.49 5.09
C PHE A 33 -18.03 15.05 4.31
N LYS A 34 -17.96 15.10 2.97
CA LYS A 34 -19.01 15.64 2.10
C LYS A 34 -20.16 14.65 1.86
N ASP A 35 -19.97 13.37 2.18
CA ASP A 35 -20.94 12.31 1.87
C ASP A 35 -21.13 11.41 3.10
N PRO A 36 -22.26 11.54 3.83
CA PRO A 36 -22.59 10.70 4.98
C PRO A 36 -22.67 9.20 4.70
N THR A 37 -22.77 8.78 3.43
CA THR A 37 -22.80 7.37 3.03
C THR A 37 -21.40 6.80 2.76
N ASN A 38 -20.37 7.65 2.72
CA ASN A 38 -18.99 7.24 2.50
C ASN A 38 -18.48 6.41 3.68
N TYR A 39 -17.81 5.29 3.41
CA TYR A 39 -17.20 4.43 4.43
C TYR A 39 -16.30 5.20 5.41
N TYR A 40 -15.58 6.21 4.90
CA TYR A 40 -14.65 7.01 5.69
C TYR A 40 -15.31 8.19 6.42
N TYR A 41 -16.61 8.43 6.21
CA TYR A 41 -17.33 9.58 6.79
C TYR A 41 -17.16 9.68 8.32
N PRO A 42 -17.33 8.59 9.12
CA PRO A 42 -17.18 8.69 10.58
C PRO A 42 -15.77 9.12 11.02
N TYR A 43 -14.74 8.75 10.25
CA TYR A 43 -13.36 9.12 10.52
C TYR A 43 -13.05 10.55 10.07
N ALA A 44 -13.72 11.02 9.01
CA ALA A 44 -13.54 12.36 8.45
C ALA A 44 -14.17 13.46 9.32
N ILE A 45 -15.29 13.19 9.99
CA ILE A 45 -15.93 14.13 10.92
C ILE A 45 -15.48 14.00 12.38
N GLY A 46 -14.66 12.97 12.68
CA GLY A 46 -14.16 12.67 14.02
C GLY A 46 -12.79 13.29 14.34
N ASP A 47 -12.15 12.82 15.42
CA ASP A 47 -10.77 13.23 15.75
C ASP A 47 -9.77 12.62 14.76
N ARG A 48 -9.20 13.49 13.92
CA ARG A 48 -8.22 13.13 12.90
C ARG A 48 -6.98 12.43 13.48
N LYS A 49 -6.52 12.82 14.68
CA LYS A 49 -5.35 12.18 15.31
C LYS A 49 -5.68 10.74 15.69
N GLN A 50 -6.89 10.48 16.17
CA GLN A 50 -7.33 9.12 16.48
C GLN A 50 -7.51 8.29 15.21
N ALA A 51 -8.05 8.88 14.13
CA ALA A 51 -8.17 8.21 12.85
C ALA A 51 -6.80 7.78 12.30
N ILE A 52 -5.80 8.67 12.31
CA ILE A 52 -4.43 8.35 11.87
C ILE A 52 -3.78 7.29 12.78
N LYS A 53 -3.97 7.36 14.10
CA LYS A 53 -3.48 6.35 15.04
C LYS A 53 -4.09 4.97 14.74
N MET A 54 -5.38 4.93 14.43
CA MET A 54 -6.07 3.72 14.03
C MET A 54 -5.55 3.18 12.69
N ALA A 55 -5.36 4.04 11.69
CA ALA A 55 -4.78 3.66 10.40
C ALA A 55 -3.38 3.06 10.56
N LYS A 56 -2.51 3.66 11.39
CA LYS A 56 -1.19 3.11 11.74
C LYS A 56 -1.29 1.73 12.39
N ASN A 57 -2.27 1.53 13.27
CA ASN A 57 -2.49 0.22 13.89
C ASN A 57 -2.92 -0.81 12.85
N ILE A 58 -3.88 -0.48 11.98
CA ILE A 58 -4.32 -1.35 10.88
C ILE A 58 -3.15 -1.71 9.96
N TRP A 59 -2.31 -0.73 9.59
CA TRP A 59 -1.13 -1.01 8.79
C TRP A 59 -0.26 -2.08 9.46
N LYS A 60 0.09 -1.91 10.74
CA LYS A 60 0.97 -2.82 11.46
C LYS A 60 0.37 -4.22 11.66
N THR A 61 -0.91 -4.31 12.00
CA THR A 61 -1.53 -5.58 12.42
C THR A 61 -2.14 -6.36 11.26
N ILE A 62 -2.48 -5.69 10.16
CA ILE A 62 -3.15 -6.28 9.00
C ILE A 62 -2.26 -6.20 7.77
N ASN A 63 -1.96 -4.99 7.27
CA ASN A 63 -1.35 -4.82 5.95
C ASN A 63 0.12 -5.26 5.92
N LEU A 64 0.91 -4.89 6.93
CA LEU A 64 2.31 -5.27 7.05
C LEU A 64 2.48 -6.77 7.28
N LYS A 65 1.60 -7.36 8.09
CA LYS A 65 1.56 -8.81 8.29
C LYS A 65 1.25 -9.52 6.96
N ASN A 66 0.23 -9.04 6.24
CA ASN A 66 -0.12 -9.56 4.93
C ASN A 66 1.02 -9.39 3.90
N LEU A 67 1.69 -8.23 3.92
CA LEU A 67 2.85 -7.96 3.07
C LEU A 67 3.95 -8.98 3.31
N ARG A 68 4.37 -9.17 4.56
CA ARG A 68 5.47 -10.06 4.93
C ARG A 68 5.16 -11.54 4.75
N GLU A 69 3.95 -11.98 5.13
CA GLU A 69 3.61 -13.40 5.17
C GLU A 69 3.10 -13.94 3.84
N PHE A 70 2.44 -13.11 3.01
CA PHE A 70 1.72 -13.59 1.83
C PHE A 70 2.11 -12.91 0.53
N ILE A 71 2.40 -11.60 0.53
CA ILE A 71 2.71 -10.86 -0.71
C ILE A 71 4.20 -10.96 -1.05
N LEU A 72 5.08 -10.50 -0.16
CA LEU A 72 6.53 -10.46 -0.36
C LEU A 72 7.15 -11.81 -0.75
N PRO A 73 6.72 -12.96 -0.19
CA PRO A 73 7.22 -14.27 -0.62
C PRO A 73 6.93 -14.60 -2.10
N THR A 74 5.97 -13.92 -2.72
CA THR A 74 5.64 -14.10 -4.14
C THR A 74 6.51 -13.25 -5.08
N ARG A 75 7.28 -12.29 -4.56
CA ARG A 75 8.08 -11.34 -5.37
C ARG A 75 8.96 -12.01 -6.42
N ASN A 76 9.68 -13.06 -6.01
CA ASN A 76 10.62 -13.76 -6.89
C ASN A 76 9.93 -14.63 -7.96
N ARG A 77 8.59 -14.72 -7.95
CA ARG A 77 7.81 -15.39 -8.98
C ARG A 77 7.44 -14.46 -10.14
N ALA A 78 7.64 -13.15 -10.00
CA ALA A 78 7.32 -12.19 -11.04
C ALA A 78 8.34 -12.18 -12.18
N ASP A 79 7.90 -11.83 -13.39
CA ASP A 79 8.76 -11.69 -14.56
C ASP A 79 9.52 -10.36 -14.54
N LEU A 80 8.89 -9.30 -14.04
CA LEU A 80 9.51 -8.00 -13.79
C LEU A 80 9.27 -7.56 -12.34
N ILE A 81 10.34 -7.15 -11.66
CA ILE A 81 10.26 -6.45 -10.39
C ILE A 81 10.62 -4.98 -10.62
N MET A 82 9.72 -4.08 -10.23
CA MET A 82 9.89 -2.64 -10.32
C MET A 82 10.06 -2.07 -8.92
N HIS A 83 11.28 -1.64 -8.57
CA HIS A 83 11.55 -1.08 -7.24
C HIS A 83 11.30 0.44 -7.26
N LYS A 84 10.48 0.90 -6.31
CA LYS A 84 10.12 2.29 -6.10
C LYS A 84 10.77 2.82 -4.83
N THR A 85 11.18 4.08 -4.91
CA THR A 85 11.76 4.86 -3.81
C THR A 85 10.88 6.07 -3.51
N ASN A 86 11.43 7.04 -2.79
CA ASN A 86 10.75 8.30 -2.43
C ASN A 86 10.02 8.93 -3.62
N ASN A 87 8.88 9.58 -3.35
CA ASN A 87 8.03 10.22 -4.37
C ASN A 87 7.60 9.25 -5.49
N HIS A 88 7.49 7.96 -5.17
CA HIS A 88 7.13 6.90 -6.10
C HIS A 88 8.08 6.73 -7.31
N VAL A 89 9.30 7.25 -7.23
CA VAL A 89 10.28 7.16 -8.33
C VAL A 89 10.79 5.73 -8.45
N VAL A 90 10.73 5.18 -9.66
CA VAL A 90 11.36 3.90 -9.99
C VAL A 90 12.85 4.13 -10.22
N ASN A 91 13.70 3.42 -9.47
CA ASN A 91 15.16 3.49 -9.64
C ASN A 91 15.75 2.20 -10.20
N GLU A 92 15.10 1.05 -9.99
CA GLU A 92 15.59 -0.26 -10.42
C GLU A 92 14.51 -1.09 -11.09
N LEU A 93 14.91 -1.86 -12.09
CA LEU A 93 14.10 -2.84 -12.80
C LEU A 93 14.85 -4.16 -12.86
N PHE A 94 14.25 -5.23 -12.34
CA PHE A 94 14.80 -6.58 -12.42
C PHE A 94 13.92 -7.41 -13.35
N LEU A 95 14.43 -7.71 -14.54
CA LEU A 95 13.75 -8.57 -15.51
C LEU A 95 14.30 -9.99 -15.38
N ARG A 96 13.40 -10.95 -15.22
CA ARG A 96 13.76 -12.37 -15.18
C ARG A 96 14.32 -12.79 -16.52
N LYS A 97 15.51 -13.39 -16.50
CA LYS A 97 16.13 -13.99 -17.66
C LYS A 97 15.61 -15.43 -17.76
N TYR A 98 14.52 -15.60 -18.52
CA TYR A 98 13.81 -16.87 -18.82
C TYR A 98 12.87 -17.41 -17.73
#